data_AF-A0A1I7HHL9-F1
#
_entry.id   AF-A0A1I7HHL9-F1
#
_cell.length_a   1.000
_cell.length_b   1.000
_cell.length_c   1.000
_cell.angle_alpha   90.00
_cell.angle_beta   90.00
_cell.angle_gamma   90.00
#
_symmetry.space_group_name_H-M   'P 1'
#
loop_
_entity.id
_entity.type
_entity.pdbx_description
1 polymer ?
#
loop_
_entity_poly.entity_id
_entity_poly.type
_entity_poly.pdbx_seq_one_letter_code
_entity_poly.pdbx_strand_id
1 'polypeptide(L)'
;MDTHQKDLSYFRLRLQELLNTSFPEKAHDQKFIEQRSSWATNAYEGAFSSGNTVEQCNEIANYILFEGLHFSKFDTVFQVVCNEFDTIMADEEL
;
A
#
# COMPACT_ATOMS: atom_id res chain seq x y z
N MET A 1 -1.37 3.11 -25.04
CA MET A 1 -0.32 2.40 -24.28
C MET A 1 0.20 3.23 -23.11
N ASP A 2 0.27 4.55 -23.23
CA ASP A 2 0.84 5.42 -22.18
C ASP A 2 0.04 5.49 -20.86
N THR A 3 -1.28 5.38 -20.91
CA THR A 3 -2.12 5.46 -19.70
C THR A 3 -1.95 4.23 -18.80
N HIS A 4 -1.97 3.02 -19.36
CA HIS A 4 -1.74 1.77 -18.62
C HIS A 4 -0.39 1.78 -17.89
N GLN A 5 0.67 2.27 -18.54
CA GLN A 5 2.00 2.30 -17.93
C GLN A 5 2.09 3.35 -16.81
N LYS A 6 1.37 4.47 -16.94
CA LYS A 6 1.22 5.47 -15.88
C LYS A 6 0.41 4.95 -14.70
N ASP A 7 -0.70 4.26 -14.95
CA ASP A 7 -1.57 3.72 -13.90
C ASP A 7 -0.87 2.60 -13.12
N LEU A 8 -0.14 1.71 -13.81
CA LEU A 8 0.73 0.72 -13.17
C LEU A 8 1.80 1.37 -12.29
N SER A 9 2.47 2.41 -12.80
CA SER A 9 3.48 3.15 -12.03
C SER A 9 2.87 3.84 -10.81
N TYR A 10 1.65 4.38 -10.95
CA TYR A 10 0.90 5.03 -9.88
C TYR A 10 0.53 4.06 -8.76
N PHE A 11 -0.12 2.93 -9.06
CA PHE A 11 -0.53 1.97 -8.04
C PHE A 11 0.67 1.27 -7.39
N ARG A 12 1.74 1.01 -8.16
CA ARG A 12 3.00 0.50 -7.59
C ARG A 12 3.58 1.47 -6.55
N LEU A 13 3.68 2.75 -6.89
CA LEU A 13 4.20 3.76 -5.98
C LEU A 13 3.38 3.84 -4.69
N ARG A 14 2.05 3.92 -4.82
CA ARG A 14 1.11 3.98 -3.70
C ARG A 14 1.21 2.79 -2.76
N LEU A 15 1.36 1.58 -3.32
CA LEU A 15 1.57 0.38 -2.51
C LEU A 15 2.91 0.43 -1.79
N GLN A 16 4.00 0.81 -2.48
CA GLN A 16 5.32 0.89 -1.86
C GLN A 16 5.38 1.90 -0.71
N GLU A 17 4.72 3.05 -0.84
CA GLU A 17 4.59 4.05 0.25
C GLU A 17 4.00 3.43 1.53
N LEU A 18 2.90 2.68 1.39
CA LEU A 18 2.27 2.00 2.52
C LEU A 18 3.18 0.91 3.08
N LEU A 19 3.76 0.06 2.24
CA LEU A 19 4.56 -1.07 2.71
C LEU A 19 5.85 -0.61 3.41
N ASN A 20 6.52 0.41 2.90
CA ASN A 20 7.74 0.94 3.51
C ASN A 20 7.48 1.52 4.91
N THR A 21 6.29 2.07 5.14
CA THR A 21 5.94 2.71 6.41
C THR A 21 5.37 1.70 7.40
N SER A 22 4.44 0.86 6.93
CA SER A 22 3.56 0.08 7.80
C SER A 22 3.77 -1.43 7.70
N PHE A 23 4.43 -1.94 6.66
CA PHE A 23 4.61 -3.38 6.46
C PHE A 23 6.04 -3.69 6.02
N PRO A 24 7.06 -3.41 6.87
CA PRO A 24 8.46 -3.59 6.51
C PRO A 24 8.79 -5.03 6.10
N GLU A 25 8.05 -6.02 6.60
CA GLU A 25 8.17 -7.44 6.21
C GLU A 25 7.72 -7.73 4.78
N LYS A 26 7.00 -6.80 4.14
CA LYS A 26 6.52 -6.88 2.74
C LYS A 26 7.14 -5.82 1.82
N ALA A 27 7.82 -4.81 2.37
CA ALA A 27 8.38 -3.68 1.63
C ALA A 27 9.30 -4.06 0.46
N HIS A 28 9.98 -5.20 0.56
CA HIS A 28 10.93 -5.68 -0.44
C HIS A 28 10.44 -6.92 -1.21
N ASP A 29 9.20 -7.35 -1.00
CA ASP A 29 8.60 -8.46 -1.74
C ASP A 29 8.17 -7.98 -3.13
N GLN A 30 9.13 -7.99 -4.07
CA GLN A 30 8.91 -7.52 -5.45
C GLN A 30 7.77 -8.28 -6.13
N LYS A 31 7.65 -9.58 -5.89
CA LYS A 31 6.59 -10.40 -6.50
C LYS A 31 5.21 -9.96 -6.00
N PHE A 32 5.07 -9.73 -4.70
CA PHE A 32 3.84 -9.18 -4.13
C PHE A 32 3.51 -7.80 -4.71
N ILE A 33 4.50 -6.90 -4.77
CA ILE A 33 4.31 -5.53 -5.24
C ILE A 33 3.89 -5.49 -6.72
N GLU A 34 4.58 -6.23 -7.58
CA GLU A 34 4.28 -6.31 -9.01
C GLU A 34 2.91 -6.92 -9.27
N GLN A 35 2.60 -8.03 -8.60
CA GLN A 35 1.31 -8.71 -8.77
C GLN A 35 0.16 -7.83 -8.27
N ARG A 36 0.28 -7.25 -7.07
CA ARG A 36 -0.77 -6.43 -6.45
C ARG A 36 -1.00 -5.12 -7.21
N SER A 37 0.07 -4.45 -7.66
CA SER A 37 -0.07 -3.25 -8.50
C SER A 37 -0.72 -3.55 -9.85
N SER A 38 -0.33 -4.65 -10.51
CA SER A 38 -0.97 -5.08 -11.77
C SER A 38 -2.46 -5.39 -11.60
N TRP A 39 -2.86 -6.04 -10.50
CA TRP A 39 -4.27 -6.29 -10.22
C TRP A 39 -5.07 -5.00 -10.04
N ALA A 40 -4.53 -4.02 -9.32
CA ALA A 40 -5.17 -2.72 -9.15
C ALA A 40 -5.30 -1.97 -10.48
N THR A 41 -4.25 -1.97 -11.33
CA THR A 41 -4.32 -1.40 -12.68
C THR A 41 -5.41 -2.06 -13.52
N ASN A 42 -5.46 -3.39 -13.55
CA ASN A 42 -6.46 -4.11 -14.33
C ASN A 42 -7.89 -3.81 -13.83
N ALA A 43 -8.07 -3.68 -12.50
CA ALA A 43 -9.35 -3.32 -11.91
C ALA A 43 -9.76 -1.89 -12.29
N TYR A 44 -8.83 -0.94 -12.27
CA TYR A 44 -9.04 0.43 -12.73
C TYR A 44 -9.47 0.47 -14.20
N GLU A 45 -8.72 -0.19 -15.08
CA GLU A 45 -9.00 -0.21 -16.52
C GLU A 45 -10.32 -0.89 -16.85
N GLY A 46 -10.66 -1.98 -16.15
CA GLY A 46 -11.94 -2.64 -16.27
C GLY A 46 -13.09 -1.74 -15.86
N ALA A 47 -12.96 -1.03 -14.73
CA ALA A 47 -13.95 -0.06 -14.26
C ALA A 47 -14.10 1.11 -15.24
N PHE A 48 -12.99 1.66 -15.73
CA PHE A 48 -12.97 2.76 -16.69
C PHE A 48 -13.64 2.36 -18.01
N SER A 49 -13.30 1.19 -18.55
CA SER A 49 -13.89 0.64 -19.76
C SER A 49 -15.39 0.36 -19.60
N SER A 50 -15.87 0.18 -18.37
CA SER A 50 -17.29 0.00 -18.05
C SER A 50 -18.06 1.32 -17.89
N GLY A 51 -17.40 2.46 -18.08
CA GLY A 51 -18.03 3.79 -18.04
C GLY A 51 -18.15 4.40 -16.63
N ASN A 52 -17.43 3.87 -15.64
CA ASN A 52 -17.40 4.46 -14.30
C ASN A 52 -16.64 5.80 -14.29
N THR A 53 -16.92 6.64 -13.29
CA THR A 53 -16.15 7.87 -13.10
C THR A 53 -14.72 7.55 -12.66
N VAL A 54 -13.78 8.47 -12.88
CA VAL A 54 -12.37 8.32 -12.42
C VAL A 54 -12.30 8.04 -10.91
N GLU A 55 -13.17 8.68 -10.13
CA GLU A 55 -13.27 8.46 -8.67
C GLU A 55 -13.65 7.02 -8.35
N GLN A 56 -14.71 6.48 -8.97
CA GLN A 56 -15.14 5.10 -8.80
C GLN A 56 -14.07 4.09 -9.26
N CYS A 57 -13.39 4.38 -10.37
CA CYS A 57 -12.29 3.53 -10.84
C CYS A 57 -11.15 3.47 -9.81
N ASN A 58 -10.81 4.61 -9.21
CA ASN A 58 -9.80 4.68 -8.15
C ASN A 58 -10.25 3.96 -6.87
N GLU A 59 -11.52 4.07 -6.47
CA GLU A 59 -12.07 3.34 -5.32
C GLU A 59 -11.95 1.82 -5.50
N ILE A 60 -12.36 1.32 -6.68
CA ILE A 60 -12.29 -0.11 -7.02
C ILE A 60 -10.82 -0.57 -7.03
N ALA A 61 -9.93 0.19 -7.65
CA ALA A 61 -8.51 -0.15 -7.70
C ALA A 61 -7.86 -0.13 -6.32
N ASN A 62 -8.17 0.87 -5.48
CA ASN A 62 -7.66 0.99 -4.12
C ASN A 62 -8.17 -0.14 -3.21
N TYR A 63 -9.41 -0.58 -3.39
CA TYR A 63 -9.94 -1.74 -2.68
C TYR A 63 -9.08 -2.98 -2.94
N ILE A 64 -8.73 -3.23 -4.21
CA ILE A 64 -7.83 -4.33 -4.58
C ILE A 64 -6.40 -4.09 -4.10
N LEU A 65 -5.88 -2.87 -4.21
CA LEU A 65 -4.51 -2.52 -3.86
C LEU A 65 -4.19 -2.72 -2.38
N PHE A 66 -5.13 -2.36 -1.51
CA PHE A 66 -4.95 -2.33 -0.05
C PHE A 66 -5.67 -3.43 0.71
N GLU A 67 -6.29 -4.38 0.00
CA GLU A 67 -6.93 -5.55 0.60
C GLU A 67 -5.96 -6.29 1.52
N GLY A 68 -6.38 -6.45 2.79
CA GLY A 68 -5.57 -7.11 3.83
C GLY A 68 -4.42 -6.26 4.39
N LEU A 69 -4.29 -4.99 3.98
CA LEU A 69 -3.25 -4.06 4.43
C LEU A 69 -3.81 -2.89 5.27
N HIS A 70 -5.04 -3.00 5.77
CA HIS A 70 -5.66 -1.96 6.60
C HIS A 70 -5.14 -1.94 8.04
N PHE A 71 -4.74 -3.10 8.56
CA PHE A 71 -4.21 -3.23 9.92
C PHE A 71 -2.78 -3.72 9.88
N SER A 72 -1.86 -2.90 10.40
CA SER A 72 -0.46 -3.26 10.56
C SER A 72 -0.16 -3.69 12.00
N LYS A 73 0.36 -4.91 12.14
CA LYS A 73 0.92 -5.39 13.41
C LYS A 73 2.19 -4.61 13.77
N PHE A 74 3.00 -4.27 12.77
CA PHE A 74 4.21 -3.47 12.97
C PHE A 74 3.85 -2.11 13.56
N ASP A 75 2.93 -1.36 12.92
CA ASP A 75 2.50 -0.05 13.42
C ASP A 75 1.92 -0.16 14.82
N THR A 76 1.10 -1.18 15.08
CA THR A 76 0.50 -1.38 16.40
C THR A 76 1.57 -1.57 17.47
N VAL A 77 2.54 -2.45 17.26
CA VAL A 77 3.61 -2.69 18.23
C VAL A 77 4.50 -1.46 18.35
N PHE A 78 4.88 -0.84 17.23
CA PHE A 78 5.70 0.36 17.19
C PHE A 78 5.06 1.49 18.00
N GLN A 79 3.77 1.76 17.79
CA GLN A 79 3.03 2.78 18.53
C GLN A 79 2.93 2.45 20.01
N VAL A 80 2.65 1.21 20.40
CA VAL A 80 2.61 0.82 21.81
C VAL A 80 3.97 1.02 22.48
N VAL A 81 5.06 0.60 21.82
CA VAL A 81 6.41 0.80 22.36
C VAL A 81 6.74 2.29 22.47
N CYS A 82 6.49 3.08 21.42
CA CYS A 82 6.79 4.50 21.41
C CYS A 82 5.93 5.33 22.36
N ASN A 83 4.69 4.93 22.65
CA ASN A 83 3.80 5.72 23.50
C ASN A 83 3.81 5.28 24.97
N GLU A 84 3.99 3.99 25.23
CA GLU A 84 3.91 3.44 26.61
C GLU A 84 5.28 3.17 27.23
N PHE A 85 6.34 3.09 26.42
CA PHE A 85 7.71 2.75 26.86
C PHE A 85 8.74 3.79 26.42
N ASP A 86 8.31 5.02 26.06
CA ASP A 86 9.16 6.12 25.62
C ASP A 86 10.33 6.41 26.58
N THR A 87 10.06 6.39 27.88
CA THR A 87 11.03 6.67 28.95
C THR A 87 12.05 5.55 29.18
N ILE A 88 11.73 4.31 28.77
CA ILE A 88 12.65 3.16 28.87
C ILE A 88 13.55 3.08 27.62
N MET A 89 13.03 3.52 26.47
CA MET A 89 13.75 3.54 25.20
C MET A 89 14.58 4.83 25.01
N ALA A 90 14.42 5.83 25.87
CA ALA A 90 15.17 7.10 25.83
C ALA A 90 16.60 7.00 26.41
N ASP A 91 16.90 5.95 27.19
CA ASP A 91 18.29 5.65 27.57
C ASP A 91 18.94 4.94 26.38
N GLU A 92 19.60 5.75 25.54
CA GLU A 92 20.43 5.36 24.40
C GLU A 92 21.55 4.38 24.82
N GLU A 93 21.26 3.08 24.86
CA GLU A 93 22.22 2.03 24.59
C GLU A 93 21.66 1.09 23.51
N LEU A 94 21.66 1.59 22.27
CA LEU A 94 21.67 0.78 21.05
C LEU A 94 22.99 0.98 20.32
#